data_AF-A0A938KIG8-F1
#
_entry.id   AF-A0A938KIG8-F1
#
_cell.length_a   1.000
_cell.length_b   1.000
_cell.length_c   1.000
_cell.angle_alpha   90.00
_cell.angle_beta   90.00
_cell.angle_gamma   90.00
#
_symmetry.space_group_name_H-M   'P 1'
#
loop_
_entity.id
_entity.type
_entity.pdbx_description
1 polymer ?
#
loop_
_entity_poly.entity_id
_entity_poly.type
_entity_poly.pdbx_seq_one_letter_code
_entity_poly.pdbx_strand_id
1 'polypeptide(L)'
;MTKPTLHAALAAALALSAGCLFSKKPDRPKETSAISSEVEETFRQRWVEKRTAELTAQGTAAPAARAQADQEFRDRYAFNRKERK
;
A
#
# COMPACT_ATOMS: atom_id res chain seq x y z
N MET A 1 -43.16 38.37 0.70
CA MET A 1 -41.71 38.58 0.85
C MET A 1 -41.22 37.76 2.03
N THR A 2 -40.89 36.48 1.83
CA THR A 2 -40.56 35.52 2.91
C THR A 2 -39.51 34.53 2.38
N LYS A 3 -38.31 35.03 2.08
CA LYS A 3 -37.21 34.22 1.51
C LYS A 3 -35.80 34.45 2.07
N PRO A 4 -35.50 35.44 2.95
CA PRO A 4 -34.13 35.59 3.43
C PRO A 4 -33.82 34.74 4.69
N THR A 5 -34.81 34.31 5.46
CA THR A 5 -34.60 33.67 6.78
C THR A 5 -34.21 32.19 6.73
N LEU A 6 -34.51 31.47 5.65
CA LEU A 6 -34.18 30.03 5.52
C LEU A 6 -32.69 29.78 5.26
N HIS A 7 -31.99 30.73 4.62
CA HIS A 7 -30.58 30.59 4.27
C HIS A 7 -29.63 30.81 5.46
N ALA A 8 -30.07 31.60 6.45
CA ALA A 8 -29.30 31.87 7.66
C ALA A 8 -29.24 30.66 8.62
N ALA A 9 -30.28 29.83 8.66
CA ALA A 9 -30.35 28.66 9.54
C ALA A 9 -29.44 27.51 9.08
N LEU A 10 -29.27 27.33 7.76
CA LEU A 10 -28.43 26.26 7.21
C LEU A 10 -26.93 26.54 7.41
N ALA A 11 -26.51 27.80 7.40
CA ALA A 11 -25.12 28.18 7.66
C ALA A 11 -24.70 27.96 9.12
N ALA A 12 -25.63 28.09 10.08
CA ALA A 12 -25.34 27.87 11.50
C ALA A 12 -25.13 26.39 11.86
N ALA A 13 -25.73 25.45 11.11
CA ALA A 13 -25.58 24.02 11.36
C ALA A 13 -24.21 23.46 10.89
N LEU A 14 -23.57 24.10 9.91
CA LEU A 14 -22.27 23.67 9.37
C LEU A 14 -21.07 24.15 10.21
N ALA A 15 -21.26 25.11 11.11
CA ALA A 15 -20.18 25.65 11.95
C ALA A 15 -19.90 24.81 13.23
N LEU A 16 -20.77 23.85 13.58
CA LEU A 16 -20.63 23.02 14.79
C LEU A 16 -19.83 21.73 14.57
N SER A 17 -19.43 21.39 13.34
CA SER A 17 -18.62 20.19 13.05
C SER A 17 -17.12 20.44 13.05
N ALA A 18 -16.66 21.70 13.18
CA ALA A 18 -15.25 22.04 13.38
C ALA A 18 -14.87 22.06 14.87
N GLY A 19 -15.26 21.02 15.60
CA GLY A 19 -14.76 20.76 16.95
C GLY A 19 -13.34 20.22 16.85
N CYS A 20 -12.35 21.09 17.09
CA CYS A 20 -10.94 20.74 17.16
C CYS A 20 -10.69 19.54 18.07
N LEU A 21 -10.32 18.43 17.45
CA LEU A 21 -9.83 17.19 18.04
C LEU A 21 -8.58 17.46 18.87
N PHE A 22 -8.74 17.81 20.16
CA PHE A 22 -7.68 17.67 21.15
C PHE A 22 -7.52 16.20 21.54
N SER A 23 -7.22 15.34 20.56
CA SER A 23 -6.66 14.03 20.85
C SER A 23 -5.18 14.24 21.14
N LYS A 24 -4.85 14.32 22.43
CA LYS A 24 -3.53 13.93 22.93
C LYS A 24 -3.14 12.66 22.17
N LYS A 25 -2.06 12.69 21.40
CA LYS A 25 -1.51 11.49 20.79
C LYS A 25 -1.15 10.56 21.95
N PRO A 26 -1.85 9.42 22.18
CA PRO A 26 -1.16 8.35 22.86
C PRO A 26 0.02 8.00 21.96
N ASP A 27 1.17 7.77 22.58
CA ASP A 27 2.31 7.09 21.96
C ASP A 27 1.76 5.90 21.17
N ARG A 28 1.53 6.08 19.86
CA ARG A 28 1.04 4.99 19.02
C ARG A 28 2.19 4.00 19.03
N PRO A 29 1.98 2.74 19.45
CA PRO A 29 2.98 1.70 19.28
C PRO A 29 3.44 1.80 17.83
N LYS A 30 4.75 2.02 17.65
CA LYS A 30 5.39 2.15 16.35
C LYS A 30 4.88 0.98 15.51
N GLU A 31 4.07 1.27 14.49
CA GLU A 31 3.49 0.22 13.65
C GLU A 31 4.64 -0.68 13.21
N THR A 32 4.61 -1.92 13.67
CA THR A 32 5.77 -2.81 13.62
C THR A 32 6.07 -3.09 12.16
N SER A 33 7.20 -2.56 11.65
CA SER A 33 7.63 -2.81 10.25
C SER A 33 7.79 -4.30 9.94
N ALA A 34 7.80 -5.16 10.97
CA ALA A 34 7.72 -6.60 10.87
C ALA A 34 6.51 -7.10 10.05
N ILE A 35 5.34 -6.47 10.19
CA ILE A 35 4.14 -6.84 9.41
C ILE A 35 4.35 -6.50 7.92
N SER A 36 4.99 -5.36 7.63
CA SER A 36 5.33 -4.98 6.24
C SER A 36 6.31 -5.98 5.63
N SER A 37 7.35 -6.39 6.38
CA SER A 37 8.36 -7.33 5.86
C SER A 37 7.81 -8.74 5.64
N GLU A 38 6.94 -9.24 6.51
CA GLU A 38 6.31 -10.56 6.35
C GLU A 38 5.40 -10.61 5.11
N VAL A 39 4.65 -9.53 4.88
CA VAL A 39 3.81 -9.39 3.68
C VAL A 39 4.66 -9.33 2.42
N GLU A 40 5.75 -8.56 2.43
CA GLU A 40 6.68 -8.47 1.29
C GLU A 40 7.35 -9.81 0.99
N GLU A 41 7.76 -10.56 2.01
CA GLU A 41 8.35 -11.90 1.84
C GLU A 41 7.34 -12.90 1.28
N THR A 42 6.14 -12.95 1.85
CA THR A 42 5.06 -13.83 1.37
C THR A 42 4.66 -13.48 -0.06
N PHE A 43 4.58 -12.18 -0.37
CA PHE A 43 4.30 -11.70 -1.72
C PHE A 43 5.39 -12.14 -2.69
N ARG A 44 6.67 -11.95 -2.35
CA ARG A 44 7.80 -12.39 -3.17
C ARG A 44 7.73 -13.89 -3.44
N GLN A 45 7.54 -14.70 -2.39
CA GLN A 45 7.48 -16.14 -2.54
C GLN A 45 6.38 -16.57 -3.49
N ARG A 46 5.14 -16.12 -3.25
CA ARG A 46 3.98 -16.49 -4.07
C ARG A 46 4.11 -16.01 -5.51
N TRP A 47 4.68 -14.83 -5.71
CA TRP A 47 4.92 -14.28 -7.04
C TRP A 47 5.95 -15.12 -7.80
N VAL A 48 7.09 -15.44 -7.18
CA VAL A 48 8.15 -16.24 -7.80
C VAL A 48 7.67 -17.65 -8.11
N GLU A 49 6.91 -18.28 -7.20
CA GLU A 49 6.32 -19.60 -7.42
C GLU A 49 5.37 -19.60 -8.63
N LYS A 50 4.43 -18.65 -8.68
CA LYS A 50 3.52 -18.49 -9.82
C LYS A 50 4.28 -18.30 -11.11
N ARG A 51 5.27 -17.39 -11.12
CA ARG A 51 6.02 -17.08 -12.34
C ARG A 51 6.87 -18.27 -12.81
N THR A 52 7.45 -19.01 -11.87
CA THR A 52 8.18 -20.26 -12.16
C THR A 52 7.25 -21.28 -12.82
N ALA A 53 6.02 -21.44 -12.32
CA ALA A 53 5.04 -22.35 -12.91
C ALA A 53 4.65 -21.93 -14.34
N GLU A 54 4.43 -20.63 -14.57
CA GLU A 54 4.14 -20.09 -15.91
C GLU A 54 5.29 -20.33 -16.90
N LEU A 55 6.53 -20.09 -16.49
CA LEU A 55 7.71 -20.30 -17.31
C LEU A 55 7.97 -21.80 -17.58
N THR A 56 7.70 -22.65 -16.60
CA THR A 56 7.78 -24.10 -16.75
C THR A 56 6.73 -24.62 -17.73
N ALA A 57 5.49 -24.09 -17.66
CA ALA A 57 4.45 -24.40 -18.63
C ALA A 57 4.79 -23.95 -20.06
N GLN A 58 5.67 -22.95 -20.21
CA GLN A 58 6.21 -22.50 -21.49
C GLN A 58 7.42 -23.33 -21.97
N GLY A 59 7.81 -24.36 -21.23
CA GLY A 59 8.92 -25.25 -21.59
C GLY A 59 10.29 -24.83 -21.02
N THR A 60 10.34 -23.83 -20.14
CA THR A 60 11.58 -23.48 -19.45
C THR A 60 11.89 -24.51 -18.36
N ALA A 61 13.13 -25.00 -18.29
CA ALA A 61 13.53 -25.91 -17.23
C ALA A 61 13.35 -25.27 -15.85
N ALA A 62 12.82 -26.02 -14.86
CA ALA A 62 12.44 -25.48 -13.55
C ALA A 62 13.55 -24.66 -12.83
N PRO A 63 14.84 -25.06 -12.84
CA PRO A 63 15.91 -24.24 -12.26
C PRO A 63 16.09 -22.89 -12.97
N ALA A 64 16.04 -22.88 -14.31
CA ALA A 64 16.15 -21.67 -15.11
C ALA A 64 14.91 -20.76 -14.96
N ALA A 65 13.72 -21.36 -14.90
CA ALA A 65 12.46 -20.66 -14.66
C ALA A 65 12.47 -19.93 -13.32
N ARG A 66 12.99 -20.57 -12.25
CA ARG A 66 13.10 -19.95 -10.93
C ARG A 66 14.09 -18.80 -10.92
N ALA A 67 15.27 -18.97 -11.53
CA ALA A 67 16.26 -17.91 -11.65
C ALA A 67 15.71 -16.70 -12.41
N GLN A 68 15.00 -16.95 -13.52
CA GLN A 68 14.35 -15.89 -14.29
C GLN A 68 13.25 -15.19 -13.50
N ALA A 69 12.38 -15.94 -12.81
CA ALA A 69 11.35 -15.37 -11.94
C ALA A 69 11.95 -14.48 -10.84
N ASP A 70 13.01 -14.92 -10.14
CA ASP A 70 13.69 -14.09 -9.14
C ASP A 70 14.23 -12.79 -9.73
N GLN A 71 14.79 -12.84 -10.95
CA GLN A 71 15.31 -11.66 -11.64
C GLN A 71 14.18 -10.70 -12.05
N GLU A 72 13.11 -11.22 -12.67
CA GLU A 72 11.95 -10.43 -13.06
C GLU A 72 11.29 -9.76 -11.83
N PHE A 73 11.22 -10.46 -10.69
CA PHE A 73 10.70 -9.89 -9.45
C PHE A 73 11.54 -8.70 -8.99
N ARG A 74 12.87 -8.84 -8.99
CA ARG A 74 13.78 -7.75 -8.63
C ARG A 74 13.62 -6.57 -9.58
N ASP A 75 13.55 -6.80 -10.87
CA ASP A 75 13.46 -5.74 -11.86
C ASP A 75 12.12 -4.98 -11.77
N ARG A 76 11.03 -5.67 -11.42
CA ARG A 76 9.69 -5.08 -11.28
C ARG A 76 9.44 -4.40 -9.94
N TYR A 77 9.97 -4.96 -8.86
CA TYR A 77 9.60 -4.56 -7.49
C TYR A 77 10.77 -4.05 -6.65
N ALA A 78 11.99 -3.92 -7.19
CA ALA A 78 13.05 -3.16 -6.53
C ALA A 78 12.72 -1.67 -6.52
N PHE A 79 11.82 -1.27 -5.63
CA PHE A 79 11.66 0.12 -5.23
C PHE A 79 12.97 0.57 -4.57
N ASN A 80 13.62 1.58 -5.18
CA ASN A 80 14.82 2.28 -4.69
C ASN A 80 16.19 1.55 -4.76
N ARG A 81 16.69 1.25 -5.97
CA ARG A 81 18.15 1.10 -6.21
C ARG A 81 18.80 2.19 -7.07
N LYS A 82 18.04 3.15 -7.61
CA LYS A 82 18.53 4.46 -8.03
C LYS A 82 18.08 5.42 -6.92
N GLU A 83 18.91 6.07 -6.11
CA GLU A 83 20.18 6.74 -6.40
C GLU A 83 21.14 6.62 -5.20
N ARG A 84 22.30 5.98 -5.35
CA ARG A 84 23.51 6.40 -4.63
C ARG A 84 24.44 6.96 -5.70
N LYS A 85 24.56 8.31 -5.72
CA LYS A 85 25.60 9.03 -6.45
C LYS A 85 26.99 8.59 -5.98
#